data_AF-A0A7K6RIH1-F1
#
_entry.id   AF-A0A7K6RIH1-F1
#
_cell.length_a   1.000
_cell.length_b   1.000
_cell.length_c   1.000
_cell.angle_alpha   90.00
_cell.angle_beta   90.00
_cell.angle_gamma   90.00
#
_symmetry.space_group_name_H-M   'P 1'
#
loop_
_entity.id
_entity.type
_entity.pdbx_description
1 polymer ?
#
loop_
_entity_poly.entity_id
_entity_poly.type
_entity_poly.pdbx_seq_one_letter_code
_entity_poly.pdbx_strand_id
1 'polypeptide(L)'
;TQSAQRNVYKPLPHLEDKSLKPPSYISTFRPSVKREAQKNKAQWKTMGPAKVAVPSPKNFLQKHSKEPKLPERKKEQDSKKLPALSVPRRTEHPVMGIRSEKNFINTNAVAAITGLPKKPQPICVDRRQGDKYLLETSGLVPKYIKKKDYGVTPKYVIRRNEEIKRTQKEYEASILNHFKKRDIKQLSDEERSSLLEGLKKNWEEVYREFQGLPLQIDTIRTKIYKEKLESQMKQLEHDIAIIEKHKVVYIANE
;
A
#
# COMPACT_ATOMS: atom_id res chain seq x y z
N THR A 1 56.97 -13.93 75.94
CA THR A 1 56.82 -12.47 76.07
C THR A 1 57.44 -11.79 74.87
N GLN A 2 56.68 -11.49 73.83
CA GLN A 2 57.10 -10.52 72.79
C GLN A 2 55.90 -9.64 72.46
N SER A 3 56.10 -8.37 72.80
CA SER A 3 55.21 -7.24 72.64
C SER A 3 55.08 -6.90 71.16
N ALA A 4 53.86 -6.98 70.62
CA ALA A 4 53.55 -6.42 69.31
C ALA A 4 53.49 -4.89 69.46
N GLN A 5 54.54 -4.21 69.00
CA GLN A 5 54.61 -2.76 68.92
C GLN A 5 53.52 -2.23 67.98
N ARG A 6 52.47 -1.63 68.54
CA ARG A 6 51.48 -0.88 67.77
C ARG A 6 52.05 0.52 67.50
N ASN A 7 52.49 0.72 66.26
CA ASN A 7 52.90 2.01 65.73
C ASN A 7 51.64 2.88 65.53
N VAL A 8 51.51 3.95 66.31
CA VAL A 8 50.32 4.82 66.41
C VAL A 8 50.19 5.79 65.22
N TYR A 9 51.16 5.81 64.29
CA TYR A 9 51.23 6.78 63.19
C TYR A 9 51.09 6.17 61.79
N LYS A 10 50.09 5.32 61.56
CA LYS A 10 49.59 5.08 60.19
C LYS A 10 48.23 5.78 60.03
N PRO A 11 48.14 6.93 59.34
CA PRO A 11 46.83 7.46 58.97
C PRO A 11 46.11 6.43 58.09
N LEU A 12 44.83 6.20 58.40
CA LEU A 12 43.96 5.28 57.66
C LEU A 12 43.98 5.63 56.16
N PRO A 13 43.91 4.64 55.24
CA PRO A 13 43.87 4.91 53.81
C PRO A 13 42.70 5.85 53.50
N HIS A 14 42.98 6.93 52.77
CA HIS A 14 41.97 7.86 52.29
C HIS A 14 40.95 7.08 51.45
N LEU A 15 39.69 7.09 51.88
CA LEU A 15 38.58 6.53 51.10
C LEU A 15 38.48 7.35 49.82
N GLU A 16 38.90 6.77 48.69
CA GLU A 16 38.60 7.36 47.38
C GLU A 16 37.08 7.41 47.22
N ASP A 17 36.54 8.63 47.12
CA ASP A 17 35.14 8.86 46.82
C ASP A 17 34.84 8.29 45.42
N LYS A 18 34.20 7.12 45.37
CA LYS A 18 33.73 6.53 44.12
C LYS A 18 32.76 7.50 43.46
N SER A 19 33.16 8.13 42.36
CA SER A 19 32.29 9.03 41.61
C SER A 19 31.01 8.31 41.20
N LEU A 20 29.86 8.80 41.66
CA LEU A 20 28.56 8.26 41.26
C LEU A 20 28.35 8.52 39.77
N LYS A 21 28.11 7.46 39.00
CA LYS A 21 27.80 7.60 37.57
C LYS A 21 26.55 8.47 37.41
N PRO A 22 26.53 9.42 36.46
CA PRO A 22 25.36 10.25 36.25
C PRO A 22 24.17 9.38 35.81
N PRO A 23 22.94 9.78 36.14
CA PRO A 23 21.74 9.09 35.68
C PRO A 23 21.68 9.07 34.15
N SER A 24 21.26 7.94 33.60
CA SER A 24 21.11 7.78 32.15
C SER A 24 20.10 8.79 31.59
N TYR A 25 20.40 9.35 30.42
CA TYR A 25 19.51 10.26 29.71
C TYR A 25 18.12 9.66 29.46
N ILE A 26 17.08 10.43 29.74
CA ILE A 26 15.68 10.08 29.44
C ILE A 26 15.13 11.12 28.47
N SER A 27 14.63 10.66 27.31
CA SER A 27 14.00 11.51 26.30
C SER A 27 12.79 12.27 26.86
N THR A 28 12.67 13.54 26.50
CA THR A 28 11.51 14.41 26.78
C THR A 28 10.20 13.87 26.18
N PHE A 29 10.29 13.04 25.14
CA PHE A 29 9.14 12.41 24.48
C PHE A 29 8.76 11.05 25.08
N ARG A 30 9.53 10.51 26.04
CA ARG A 30 9.18 9.27 26.73
C ARG A 30 7.74 9.24 27.28
N PRO A 31 7.20 10.30 27.92
CA PRO A 31 5.82 10.28 28.39
C PRO A 31 4.77 10.31 27.26
N SER A 32 5.01 10.99 26.14
CA SER A 32 4.06 11.01 25.02
C SER A 32 3.96 9.63 24.36
N VAL A 33 5.10 9.00 24.10
CA VAL A 33 5.16 7.64 23.54
C VAL A 33 4.46 6.63 24.44
N LYS A 34 4.63 6.73 25.77
CA LYS A 34 3.90 5.88 26.73
C LYS A 34 2.38 6.07 26.64
N ARG A 35 1.90 7.32 26.54
CA ARG A 35 0.46 7.62 26.41
C ARG A 35 -0.10 7.09 25.09
N GLU A 36 0.61 7.28 23.97
CA GLU A 36 0.19 6.78 22.66
C GLU A 36 0.12 5.24 22.62
N ALA A 37 1.14 4.57 23.18
CA ALA A 37 1.16 3.12 23.28
C ALA A 37 0.03 2.57 24.18
N GLN A 38 -0.38 3.30 25.22
CA GLN A 38 -1.49 2.90 26.10
C GLN A 38 -2.86 3.19 25.50
N LYS A 39 -3.04 4.30 24.78
CA LYS A 39 -4.33 4.67 24.13
C LYS A 39 -4.85 3.57 23.20
N ASN A 40 -3.95 2.82 22.56
CA ASN A 40 -4.31 1.77 21.61
C ASN A 40 -4.52 0.39 22.25
N LYS A 41 -4.28 0.24 23.56
CA LYS A 41 -4.44 -1.02 24.29
C LYS A 41 -5.83 -1.11 24.91
N ALA A 42 -6.62 -2.09 24.48
CA ALA A 42 -7.83 -2.52 25.18
C ALA A 42 -7.58 -3.93 25.76
N GLN A 43 -8.15 -4.22 26.94
CA GLN A 43 -7.83 -5.42 27.74
C GLN A 43 -8.05 -6.76 27.00
N TRP A 44 -8.92 -6.81 26.00
CA TRP A 44 -9.30 -8.04 25.28
C TRP A 44 -9.76 -7.77 23.84
N LYS A 45 -8.95 -7.01 23.07
CA LYS A 45 -9.30 -6.61 21.68
C LYS A 45 -9.24 -7.74 20.65
N THR A 46 -8.40 -8.75 20.86
CA THR A 46 -8.10 -9.78 19.85
C THR A 46 -8.93 -11.06 20.01
N MET A 47 -9.00 -11.64 21.22
CA MET A 47 -9.65 -12.95 21.44
C MET A 47 -10.79 -12.91 22.48
N GLY A 48 -11.21 -11.72 22.94
CA GLY A 48 -12.24 -11.59 23.98
C GLY A 48 -11.83 -12.16 25.35
N PRO A 49 -12.72 -12.15 26.35
CA PRO A 49 -12.48 -12.78 27.65
C PRO A 49 -12.53 -14.32 27.55
N ALA A 50 -11.66 -15.00 28.30
CA ALA A 50 -11.58 -16.47 28.32
C ALA A 50 -12.87 -17.15 28.84
N LYS A 51 -13.60 -16.49 29.74
CA LYS A 51 -14.95 -16.87 30.17
C LYS A 51 -15.82 -15.62 30.16
N VAL A 52 -16.84 -15.61 29.29
CA VAL A 52 -17.80 -14.50 29.21
C VAL A 52 -18.70 -14.56 30.45
N ALA A 53 -18.69 -13.50 31.25
CA ALA A 53 -19.59 -13.39 32.39
C ALA A 53 -21.04 -13.26 31.89
N VAL A 54 -21.89 -14.21 32.27
CA VAL A 54 -23.32 -14.17 31.94
C VAL A 54 -23.99 -13.11 32.82
N PRO A 55 -24.74 -12.15 32.25
CA PRO A 55 -25.40 -11.12 33.04
C PRO A 55 -26.46 -11.74 33.94
N SER A 56 -26.47 -11.34 35.22
CA SER A 56 -27.51 -11.75 36.17
C SER A 56 -28.89 -11.20 35.74
N PRO A 57 -29.99 -11.97 35.86
CA PRO A 57 -31.35 -11.52 35.51
C PRO A 57 -31.81 -10.25 36.23
N LYS A 58 -31.18 -9.91 37.36
CA LYS A 58 -31.43 -8.66 38.11
C LYS A 58 -30.85 -7.42 37.41
N ASN A 59 -29.87 -7.58 36.52
CA ASN A 59 -29.20 -6.50 35.78
C ASN A 59 -29.79 -6.35 34.37
N PHE A 60 -31.11 -6.22 34.27
CA PHE A 60 -31.78 -5.98 33.00
C PHE A 60 -31.59 -4.53 32.53
N LEU A 61 -31.69 -4.32 31.21
CA LEU A 61 -31.50 -2.99 30.61
C LEU A 61 -32.66 -2.06 30.97
N GLN A 62 -32.38 -1.00 31.72
CA GLN A 62 -33.38 0.02 32.06
C GLN A 62 -33.48 1.11 30.97
N LYS A 63 -34.64 1.77 30.88
CA LYS A 63 -34.88 2.87 29.94
C LYS A 63 -33.84 3.98 30.14
N HIS A 64 -33.27 4.51 29.06
CA HIS A 64 -32.24 5.57 29.06
C HIS A 64 -30.89 5.22 29.74
N SER A 65 -30.64 3.95 30.11
CA SER A 65 -29.39 3.55 30.79
C SER A 65 -28.12 3.70 29.95
N LYS A 66 -28.23 3.60 28.62
CA LYS A 66 -27.11 3.73 27.67
C LYS A 66 -26.99 5.13 27.06
N GLU A 67 -27.88 6.04 27.42
CA GLU A 67 -27.84 7.38 26.86
C GLU A 67 -26.70 8.19 27.51
N PRO A 68 -25.82 8.80 26.71
CA PRO A 68 -24.74 9.61 27.25
C PRO A 68 -25.33 10.85 27.92
N LYS A 69 -25.10 11.01 29.22
CA LYS A 69 -25.47 12.23 29.95
C LYS A 69 -24.52 13.35 29.55
N LEU A 70 -25.02 14.30 28.76
CA LEU A 70 -24.27 15.49 28.40
C LEU A 70 -24.09 16.38 29.64
N PRO A 71 -22.89 16.93 29.87
CA PRO A 71 -22.69 17.89 30.95
C PRO A 71 -23.52 19.16 30.71
N GLU A 72 -23.94 19.83 31.79
CA GLU A 72 -24.64 21.11 31.69
C GLU A 72 -23.79 22.15 30.95
N ARG A 73 -24.44 22.92 30.06
CA ARG A 73 -23.79 23.91 29.21
C ARG A 73 -23.21 25.05 30.06
N LYS A 74 -21.90 25.04 30.27
CA LYS A 74 -21.16 26.17 30.83
C LYS A 74 -20.84 27.19 29.74
N LYS A 75 -20.85 28.48 30.07
CA LYS A 75 -20.36 29.53 29.15
C LYS A 75 -18.88 29.25 28.87
N GLU A 76 -18.54 29.07 27.60
CA GLU A 76 -17.17 28.84 27.15
C GLU A 76 -16.30 30.03 27.57
N GLN A 77 -15.24 29.79 28.35
CA GLN A 77 -14.31 30.86 28.76
C GLN A 77 -13.47 31.37 27.58
N ASP A 78 -13.30 30.57 26.54
CA ASP A 78 -12.49 30.88 25.37
C ASP A 78 -13.35 31.05 24.11
N SER A 79 -14.24 32.04 24.13
CA SER A 79 -14.79 32.54 22.87
C SER A 79 -13.66 33.25 22.12
N LYS A 80 -13.18 32.65 21.03
CA LYS A 80 -12.26 33.29 20.09
C LYS A 80 -12.91 34.59 19.63
N LYS A 81 -12.45 35.74 20.14
CA LYS A 81 -12.92 37.05 19.68
C LYS A 81 -12.56 37.15 18.19
N LEU A 82 -13.57 37.15 17.33
CA LEU A 82 -13.37 37.47 15.93
C LEU A 82 -12.84 38.92 15.85
N PRO A 83 -11.88 39.23 14.95
CA PRO A 83 -11.50 40.60 14.69
C PRO A 83 -12.76 41.39 14.32
N ALA A 84 -13.00 42.51 15.00
CA ALA A 84 -14.12 43.37 14.66
C ALA A 84 -13.86 43.96 13.26
N LEU A 85 -14.60 43.50 12.26
CA LEU A 85 -14.65 44.17 10.96
C LEU A 85 -15.38 45.51 11.15
N SER A 86 -14.63 46.55 11.48
CA SER A 86 -15.16 47.90 11.66
C SER A 86 -15.48 48.49 10.29
N VAL A 87 -16.75 48.56 9.95
CA VAL A 87 -17.23 49.32 8.78
C VAL A 87 -16.99 50.81 9.05
N PRO A 88 -16.53 51.61 8.07
CA PRO A 88 -16.38 53.06 8.24
C PRO A 88 -17.65 53.69 8.80
N ARG A 89 -17.48 54.59 9.78
CA ARG A 89 -18.62 55.23 10.44
C ARG A 89 -19.27 56.21 9.48
N ARG A 90 -20.57 56.47 9.65
CA ARG A 90 -21.31 57.47 8.84
C ARG A 90 -20.72 58.89 8.92
N THR A 91 -19.93 59.19 9.95
CA THR A 91 -19.20 60.45 10.14
C THR A 91 -17.83 60.50 9.44
N GLU A 92 -17.33 59.35 9.00
CA GLU A 92 -16.02 59.21 8.35
C GLU A 92 -16.20 59.42 6.85
N HIS A 93 -15.82 60.60 6.37
CA HIS A 93 -15.88 60.94 4.96
C HIS A 93 -14.52 60.62 4.34
N PRO A 94 -14.46 59.90 3.20
CA PRO A 94 -13.19 59.65 2.54
C PRO A 94 -12.54 60.98 2.15
N VAL A 95 -11.20 61.01 2.13
CA VAL A 95 -10.45 62.19 1.68
C VAL A 95 -10.81 62.47 0.22
N MET A 96 -11.73 63.42 0.02
CA MET A 96 -12.21 63.83 -1.29
C MET A 96 -11.27 64.88 -1.87
N GLY A 97 -10.95 64.77 -3.15
CA GLY A 97 -10.16 65.79 -3.85
C GLY A 97 -8.65 65.61 -3.77
N ILE A 98 -8.15 64.37 -3.74
CA ILE A 98 -6.75 64.06 -4.04
C ILE A 98 -6.50 64.48 -5.50
N ARG A 99 -6.08 65.74 -5.69
CA ARG A 99 -5.69 66.29 -6.99
C ARG A 99 -4.22 65.94 -7.18
N SER A 100 -3.96 65.02 -8.09
CA SER A 100 -2.61 64.68 -8.50
C SER A 100 -2.03 65.82 -9.35
N GLU A 101 -0.90 66.40 -8.96
CA GLU A 101 -0.13 67.38 -9.75
C GLU A 101 0.60 66.74 -10.96
N LYS A 102 0.32 65.45 -11.23
CA LYS A 102 0.91 64.74 -12.36
C LYS A 102 0.51 65.38 -13.69
N ASN A 103 1.53 65.82 -14.44
CA ASN A 103 1.36 66.28 -15.81
C ASN A 103 1.07 65.11 -16.75
N PHE A 104 -0.21 64.80 -16.93
CA PHE A 104 -0.66 63.67 -17.77
C PHE A 104 -0.13 63.74 -19.20
N ILE A 105 0.03 64.93 -19.76
CA ILE A 105 0.56 65.16 -21.12
C ILE A 105 2.00 64.61 -21.22
N ASN A 106 2.88 65.08 -20.34
CA ASN A 106 4.28 64.67 -20.34
C ASN A 106 4.43 63.19 -19.99
N THR A 107 3.60 62.69 -19.06
CA THR A 107 3.68 61.28 -18.67
C THR A 107 3.17 60.34 -19.75
N ASN A 108 2.16 60.75 -20.52
CA ASN A 108 1.66 59.99 -21.66
C ASN A 108 2.67 60.02 -22.82
N ALA A 109 3.31 61.18 -23.06
CA ALA A 109 4.37 61.31 -24.05
C ALA A 109 5.57 60.41 -23.71
N VAL A 110 6.06 60.47 -22.47
CA VAL A 110 7.15 59.59 -21.99
C VAL A 110 6.73 58.13 -22.08
N ALA A 111 5.50 57.76 -21.70
CA ALA A 111 5.02 56.38 -21.78
C ALA A 111 4.90 55.87 -23.22
N ALA A 112 4.54 56.73 -24.19
CA ALA A 112 4.49 56.39 -25.60
C ALA A 112 5.89 56.22 -26.21
N ILE A 113 6.85 57.08 -25.82
CA ILE A 113 8.23 57.04 -26.30
C ILE A 113 8.99 55.84 -25.72
N THR A 114 8.81 55.58 -24.42
CA THR A 114 9.53 54.51 -23.69
C THR A 114 8.82 53.16 -23.72
N GLY A 115 7.55 53.12 -24.14
CA GLY A 115 6.75 51.91 -24.22
C GLY A 115 7.31 50.92 -25.25
N LEU A 116 7.50 49.66 -24.85
CA LEU A 116 7.84 48.60 -25.78
C LEU A 116 6.70 48.42 -26.80
N PRO A 117 6.97 48.35 -28.11
CA PRO A 117 5.93 48.10 -29.09
C PRO A 117 5.22 46.78 -28.82
N LYS A 118 3.90 46.75 -29.06
CA LYS A 118 3.11 45.52 -28.95
C LYS A 118 3.65 44.50 -29.94
N LYS A 119 3.97 43.29 -29.46
CA LYS A 119 4.39 42.19 -30.35
C LYS A 119 3.21 41.84 -31.26
N PRO A 120 3.39 41.84 -32.60
CA PRO A 120 2.33 41.46 -33.51
C PRO A 120 1.94 40.00 -33.29
N GLN A 121 0.65 39.71 -33.33
CA GLN A 121 0.18 38.33 -33.31
C GLN A 121 0.53 37.67 -34.65
N PRO A 122 1.06 36.43 -34.64
CA PRO A 122 1.33 35.71 -35.87
C PRO A 122 0.01 35.33 -36.55
N ILE A 123 -0.25 35.94 -37.71
CA ILE A 123 -1.49 35.79 -38.48
C ILE A 123 -1.09 35.42 -39.91
N CYS A 124 -1.76 34.43 -40.51
CA CYS A 124 -1.68 34.20 -41.97
C CYS A 124 -2.85 34.88 -42.67
N VAL A 125 -2.61 35.30 -43.91
CA VAL A 125 -3.61 35.93 -44.78
C VAL A 125 -3.63 35.14 -46.07
N ASP A 126 -4.74 34.46 -46.33
CA ASP A 126 -4.83 33.53 -47.47
C ASP A 126 -5.33 34.25 -48.73
N ARG A 127 -6.17 35.27 -48.59
CA ARG A 127 -6.81 36.00 -49.70
C ARG A 127 -6.42 37.48 -49.74
N ARG A 128 -6.38 38.08 -50.94
CA ARG A 128 -6.19 39.53 -51.14
C ARG A 128 -7.23 40.40 -50.41
N GLN A 129 -8.43 39.87 -50.13
CA GLN A 129 -9.49 40.57 -49.38
C GLN A 129 -9.31 40.51 -47.84
N GLY A 130 -8.30 39.80 -47.33
CA GLY A 130 -7.91 39.92 -45.92
C GLY A 130 -8.58 38.94 -44.97
N ASP A 131 -9.04 37.77 -45.44
CA ASP A 131 -9.39 36.66 -44.55
C ASP A 131 -8.13 36.26 -43.75
N LYS A 132 -8.19 36.47 -42.43
CA LYS A 132 -7.07 36.34 -41.49
C LYS A 132 -7.31 35.17 -40.55
N TYR A 133 -6.31 34.29 -40.42
CA TYR A 133 -6.33 33.21 -39.45
C TYR A 133 -5.18 33.33 -38.46
N LEU A 134 -5.47 33.12 -37.18
CA LEU A 134 -4.46 33.15 -36.12
C LEU A 134 -3.61 31.86 -36.20
N LEU A 135 -2.30 32.02 -36.34
CA LEU A 135 -1.40 30.89 -36.57
C LEU A 135 -1.28 29.98 -35.33
N GLU A 136 -1.41 30.52 -34.13
CA GLU A 136 -1.28 29.77 -32.86
C GLU A 136 -2.37 28.71 -32.65
N THR A 137 -3.60 28.93 -33.16
CA THR A 137 -4.74 28.02 -33.00
C THR A 137 -4.97 27.13 -34.21
N SER A 138 -4.45 27.51 -35.37
CA SER A 138 -4.64 26.82 -36.66
C SER A 138 -4.00 25.42 -36.76
N GLY A 139 -3.19 25.01 -35.78
CA GLY A 139 -2.44 23.75 -35.83
C GLY A 139 -1.27 23.73 -36.82
N LEU A 140 -1.09 24.79 -37.62
CA LEU A 140 0.03 24.95 -38.57
C LEU A 140 1.37 25.22 -37.87
N VAL A 141 1.34 25.71 -36.63
CA VAL A 141 2.55 25.96 -35.83
C VAL A 141 2.69 24.89 -34.75
N PRO A 142 3.81 24.17 -34.72
CA PRO A 142 4.06 23.19 -33.67
C PRO A 142 4.29 23.86 -32.30
N LYS A 143 3.35 23.67 -31.37
CA LYS A 143 3.35 24.31 -30.04
C LYS A 143 4.28 23.65 -29.02
N TYR A 144 4.42 22.32 -29.07
CA TYR A 144 5.04 21.53 -28.00
C TYR A 144 6.42 20.95 -28.33
N ILE A 145 6.98 21.23 -29.51
CA ILE A 145 8.30 20.71 -29.92
C ILE A 145 9.41 21.18 -28.97
N LYS A 146 9.35 22.44 -28.52
CA LYS A 146 10.36 23.04 -27.64
C LYS A 146 10.10 22.78 -26.15
N LYS A 147 9.19 21.86 -25.81
CA LYS A 147 8.96 21.49 -24.41
C LYS A 147 10.20 20.79 -23.87
N LYS A 148 10.65 21.17 -22.68
CA LYS A 148 11.85 20.59 -22.03
C LYS A 148 11.77 19.07 -21.87
N ASP A 149 10.55 18.56 -21.66
CA ASP A 149 10.28 17.14 -21.46
C ASP A 149 9.89 16.40 -22.75
N TYR A 150 10.06 17.05 -23.92
CA TYR A 150 9.74 16.40 -25.19
C TYR A 150 10.68 15.21 -25.43
N GLY A 151 10.13 14.03 -25.70
CA GLY A 151 10.89 12.79 -25.85
C GLY A 151 11.38 12.16 -24.54
N VAL A 152 11.13 12.78 -23.38
CA VAL A 152 11.53 12.22 -22.07
C VAL A 152 10.37 11.44 -21.45
N THR A 153 10.63 10.21 -21.03
CA THR A 153 9.64 9.39 -20.30
C THR A 153 9.27 10.06 -18.97
N PRO A 154 7.99 10.35 -18.70
CA PRO A 154 7.58 10.97 -17.46
C PRO A 154 7.95 10.16 -16.21
N LYS A 155 8.35 10.86 -15.14
CA LYS A 155 8.79 10.24 -13.88
C LYS A 155 7.80 9.25 -13.28
N TYR A 156 6.49 9.49 -13.44
CA TYR A 156 5.46 8.60 -12.88
C TYR A 156 5.41 7.24 -13.59
N VAL A 157 5.72 7.19 -14.89
CA VAL A 157 5.75 5.92 -15.66
C VAL A 157 6.89 5.05 -15.16
N ILE A 158 8.06 5.64 -14.90
CA ILE A 158 9.21 4.96 -14.34
C ILE A 158 8.86 4.36 -12.96
N ARG A 159 8.29 5.18 -12.07
CA ARG A 159 7.87 4.73 -10.73
C ARG A 159 6.88 3.57 -10.80
N ARG A 160 5.88 3.66 -11.68
CA ARG A 160 4.87 2.61 -11.87
C ARG A 160 5.51 1.30 -12.36
N ASN A 161 6.44 1.38 -13.31
CA ASN A 161 7.13 0.19 -13.83
C ASN A 161 8.01 -0.47 -12.75
N GLU A 162 8.67 0.34 -11.92
CA GLU A 162 9.45 -0.17 -10.78
C GLU A 162 8.57 -0.82 -9.72
N GLU A 163 7.39 -0.27 -9.46
CA GLU A 163 6.41 -0.85 -8.52
C GLU A 163 5.90 -2.20 -9.04
N ILE A 164 5.50 -2.27 -10.31
CA ILE A 164 5.09 -3.53 -10.95
C ILE A 164 6.19 -4.59 -10.86
N LYS A 165 7.44 -4.22 -11.16
CA LYS A 165 8.59 -5.13 -11.04
C LYS A 165 8.84 -5.60 -9.60
N ARG A 166 8.61 -4.74 -8.60
CA ARG A 166 8.72 -5.11 -7.18
C ARG A 166 7.62 -6.09 -6.80
N THR A 167 6.37 -5.79 -7.13
CA THR A 167 5.23 -6.68 -6.86
C THR A 167 5.41 -8.06 -7.52
N GLN A 168 5.92 -8.12 -8.74
CA GLN A 168 6.24 -9.38 -9.42
C GLN A 168 7.27 -10.20 -8.65
N LYS A 169 8.39 -9.57 -8.25
CA LYS A 169 9.44 -10.25 -7.47
C LYS A 169 8.95 -10.73 -6.11
N GLU A 170 8.14 -9.93 -5.43
CA GLU A 170 7.54 -10.31 -4.14
C GLU A 170 6.59 -11.50 -4.30
N TYR A 171 5.80 -11.52 -5.37
CA TYR A 171 4.93 -12.64 -5.71
C TYR A 171 5.72 -13.92 -6.00
N GLU A 172 6.75 -13.84 -6.85
CA GLU A 172 7.65 -14.96 -7.16
C GLU A 172 8.35 -15.49 -5.91
N ALA A 173 8.85 -14.60 -5.05
CA ALA A 173 9.49 -14.97 -3.78
C ALA A 173 8.50 -15.64 -2.82
N SER A 174 7.25 -15.16 -2.76
CA SER A 174 6.19 -15.76 -1.95
C SER A 174 5.86 -17.17 -2.43
N ILE A 175 5.74 -17.37 -3.75
CA ILE A 175 5.54 -18.69 -4.36
C ILE A 175 6.71 -19.62 -4.01
N LEU A 176 7.95 -19.18 -4.18
CA LEU A 176 9.12 -20.00 -3.87
C LEU A 176 9.17 -20.39 -2.39
N ASN A 177 8.85 -19.45 -1.49
CA ASN A 177 8.77 -19.71 -0.05
C ASN A 177 7.65 -20.69 0.29
N HIS A 178 6.53 -20.63 -0.42
CA HIS A 178 5.41 -21.55 -0.25
C HIS A 178 5.80 -22.97 -0.69
N PHE A 179 6.45 -23.12 -1.85
CA PHE A 179 6.99 -24.40 -2.31
C PHE A 179 7.99 -25.00 -1.31
N LYS A 180 8.93 -24.19 -0.80
CA LYS A 180 9.89 -24.61 0.22
C LYS A 180 9.24 -25.06 1.52
N LYS A 181 8.17 -24.41 1.97
CA LYS A 181 7.48 -24.77 3.22
C LYS A 181 6.70 -26.06 3.14
N ARG A 182 6.26 -26.44 1.94
CA ARG A 182 5.42 -27.63 1.71
C ARG A 182 6.22 -28.79 1.12
N ASP A 183 7.55 -28.66 1.01
CA ASP A 183 8.45 -29.63 0.34
C ASP A 183 7.91 -30.13 -1.01
N ILE A 184 7.26 -29.23 -1.74
CA ILE A 184 6.69 -29.51 -3.05
C ILE A 184 7.82 -29.46 -4.07
N LYS A 185 8.07 -30.59 -4.75
CA LYS A 185 9.05 -30.70 -5.83
C LYS A 185 8.35 -30.53 -7.18
N GLN A 186 9.00 -29.82 -8.09
CA GLN A 186 8.62 -29.82 -9.49
C GLN A 186 9.10 -31.11 -10.13
N LEU A 187 8.22 -31.82 -10.84
CA LEU A 187 8.58 -33.01 -11.61
C LEU A 187 9.48 -32.59 -12.77
N SER A 188 10.63 -33.24 -12.94
CA SER A 188 11.48 -33.01 -14.10
C SER A 188 10.81 -33.52 -15.39
N ASP A 189 11.24 -32.99 -16.54
CA ASP A 189 10.69 -33.43 -17.83
C ASP A 189 10.97 -34.92 -18.11
N GLU A 190 12.10 -35.44 -17.60
CA GLU A 190 12.48 -36.86 -17.70
C GLU A 190 11.55 -37.76 -16.87
N GLU A 191 11.35 -37.42 -15.59
CA GLU A 191 10.44 -38.16 -14.70
C GLU A 191 9.00 -38.10 -15.20
N ARG A 192 8.59 -36.95 -15.76
CA ARG A 192 7.28 -36.77 -16.40
C ARG A 192 7.11 -37.73 -17.58
N SER A 193 8.08 -37.80 -18.48
CA SER A 193 8.04 -38.72 -19.62
C SER A 193 7.98 -40.17 -19.17
N SER A 194 8.80 -40.55 -18.19
CA SER A 194 8.79 -41.90 -17.61
C SER A 194 7.44 -42.24 -16.96
N LEU A 195 6.83 -41.30 -16.23
CA LEU A 195 5.52 -41.49 -15.62
C LEU A 195 4.43 -41.69 -16.68
N LEU A 196 4.46 -40.87 -17.73
CA LEU A 196 3.49 -40.90 -18.82
C LEU A 196 3.61 -42.19 -19.63
N GLU A 197 4.83 -42.67 -19.88
CA GLU A 197 5.07 -43.98 -20.48
C GLU A 197 4.55 -45.12 -19.60
N GLY A 198 4.76 -45.04 -18.28
CA GLY A 198 4.20 -46.00 -17.32
C GLY A 198 2.67 -46.04 -17.32
N LEU A 199 2.02 -44.88 -17.36
CA LEU A 199 0.55 -44.79 -17.44
C LEU A 199 0.01 -45.37 -18.76
N LYS A 200 0.68 -45.10 -19.88
CA LYS A 200 0.30 -45.66 -21.19
C LYS A 200 0.44 -47.18 -21.22
N LYS A 201 1.51 -47.74 -20.66
CA LYS A 201 1.69 -49.20 -20.52
C LYS A 201 0.59 -49.83 -19.67
N ASN A 202 0.24 -49.22 -18.54
CA ASN A 202 -0.85 -49.71 -17.68
C ASN A 202 -2.21 -49.65 -18.41
N TRP A 203 -2.45 -48.60 -19.20
CA TRP A 203 -3.66 -48.50 -20.02
C TRP A 203 -3.70 -49.62 -21.07
N GLU A 204 -2.59 -49.92 -21.75
CA GLU A 204 -2.50 -51.02 -22.71
C GLU A 204 -2.77 -52.40 -22.06
N GLU A 205 -2.31 -52.61 -20.82
CA GLU A 205 -2.58 -53.84 -20.06
C GLU A 205 -4.07 -54.01 -19.74
N VAL A 206 -4.70 -52.97 -19.19
CA VAL A 206 -6.16 -52.97 -18.90
C VAL A 206 -6.97 -53.14 -20.19
N TYR A 207 -6.54 -52.49 -21.27
CA TYR A 207 -7.19 -52.59 -22.57
C TYR A 207 -7.08 -54.01 -23.15
N ARG A 208 -5.93 -54.68 -23.01
CA ARG A 208 -5.75 -56.08 -23.41
C ARG A 208 -6.68 -57.01 -22.62
N GLU A 209 -6.83 -56.80 -21.32
CA GLU A 209 -7.77 -57.59 -20.50
C GLU A 209 -9.23 -57.34 -20.91
N PHE A 210 -9.58 -56.10 -21.23
CA PHE A 210 -10.89 -55.74 -21.76
C PHE A 210 -11.17 -56.40 -23.11
N GLN A 211 -10.18 -56.42 -24.02
CA GLN A 211 -10.29 -57.11 -25.31
C GLN A 211 -10.43 -58.64 -25.16
N GLY A 212 -9.85 -59.23 -24.12
CA GLY A 212 -9.96 -60.65 -23.81
C GLY A 212 -11.32 -61.08 -23.24
N LEU A 213 -12.26 -60.15 -23.03
CA LEU A 213 -13.60 -60.48 -22.52
C LEU A 213 -14.41 -61.31 -23.54
N PRO A 214 -15.21 -62.28 -23.08
CA PRO A 214 -16.10 -63.04 -23.95
C PRO A 214 -17.19 -62.14 -24.55
N LEU A 215 -17.60 -62.44 -25.80
CA LEU A 215 -18.59 -61.66 -26.54
C LEU A 215 -19.97 -61.64 -25.86
N GLN A 216 -20.36 -62.75 -25.21
CA GLN A 216 -21.57 -62.83 -24.41
C GLN A 216 -21.28 -62.49 -22.95
N ILE A 217 -21.93 -61.44 -22.45
CA ILE A 217 -21.75 -60.90 -21.10
C ILE A 217 -23.07 -61.03 -20.33
N ASP A 218 -23.59 -62.26 -20.26
CA ASP A 218 -24.93 -62.52 -19.75
C ASP A 218 -24.93 -62.67 -18.21
N THR A 219 -23.77 -62.98 -17.61
CA THR A 219 -23.67 -63.13 -16.15
C THR A 219 -23.42 -61.80 -15.44
N ILE A 220 -24.05 -61.60 -14.28
CA ILE A 220 -23.87 -60.40 -13.44
C ILE A 220 -22.39 -60.18 -13.11
N ARG A 221 -21.63 -61.25 -12.84
CA ARG A 221 -20.19 -61.19 -12.53
C ARG A 221 -19.37 -60.63 -13.70
N THR A 222 -19.60 -61.12 -14.92
CA THR A 222 -18.86 -60.64 -16.10
C THR A 222 -19.21 -59.18 -16.43
N LYS A 223 -20.45 -58.76 -16.16
CA LYS A 223 -20.88 -57.36 -16.33
C LYS A 223 -20.18 -56.42 -15.34
N ILE A 224 -20.13 -56.77 -14.07
CA ILE A 224 -19.42 -55.98 -13.03
C ILE A 224 -17.93 -55.91 -13.35
N TYR A 225 -17.33 -57.01 -13.81
CA TYR A 225 -15.92 -57.03 -14.17
C TYR A 225 -15.60 -56.11 -15.35
N LYS A 226 -16.44 -56.12 -16.39
CA LYS A 226 -16.34 -55.18 -17.52
C LYS A 226 -16.44 -53.72 -17.06
N GLU A 227 -17.43 -53.40 -16.23
CA GLU A 227 -17.63 -52.05 -15.70
C GLU A 227 -16.43 -51.56 -14.89
N LYS A 228 -15.80 -52.46 -14.13
CA LYS A 228 -14.55 -52.17 -13.42
C LYS A 228 -13.42 -51.81 -14.39
N LEU A 229 -13.21 -52.60 -15.44
CA LEU A 229 -12.18 -52.35 -16.46
C LEU A 229 -12.44 -51.02 -17.19
N GLU A 230 -13.68 -50.73 -17.57
CA GLU A 230 -14.04 -49.45 -18.21
C GLU A 230 -13.78 -48.25 -17.29
N SER A 231 -14.09 -48.38 -16.00
CA SER A 231 -13.83 -47.32 -15.01
C SER A 231 -12.34 -47.08 -14.83
N GLN A 232 -11.54 -48.15 -14.72
CA GLN A 232 -10.07 -48.06 -14.64
C GLN A 232 -9.48 -47.44 -15.90
N MET A 233 -9.98 -47.81 -17.09
CA MET A 233 -9.53 -47.26 -18.36
C MET A 233 -9.83 -45.75 -18.46
N LYS A 234 -11.04 -45.32 -18.10
CA LYS A 234 -11.41 -43.91 -18.04
C LYS A 234 -10.57 -43.11 -17.06
N GLN A 235 -10.23 -43.69 -15.91
CA GLN A 235 -9.35 -43.04 -14.93
C GLN A 235 -7.95 -42.81 -15.52
N LEU A 236 -7.36 -43.82 -16.15
CA LEU A 236 -6.05 -43.70 -16.78
C LEU A 236 -6.05 -42.69 -17.93
N GLU A 237 -7.10 -42.68 -18.76
CA GLU A 237 -7.27 -41.66 -19.82
C GLU A 237 -7.33 -40.24 -19.24
N HIS A 238 -8.07 -40.06 -18.14
CA HIS A 238 -8.16 -38.78 -17.46
C HIS A 238 -6.80 -38.33 -16.89
N ASP A 239 -6.09 -39.24 -16.23
CA ASP A 239 -4.80 -38.96 -15.61
C ASP A 239 -3.73 -38.62 -16.67
N ILE A 240 -3.69 -39.36 -17.78
CA ILE A 240 -2.83 -39.07 -18.93
C ILE A 240 -3.15 -37.68 -19.49
N ALA A 241 -4.43 -37.37 -19.70
CA ALA A 241 -4.87 -36.09 -20.24
C ALA A 241 -4.50 -34.91 -19.33
N ILE A 242 -4.61 -35.06 -18.00
CA ILE A 242 -4.20 -34.05 -17.04
C ILE A 242 -2.70 -33.78 -17.17
N ILE A 243 -1.88 -34.82 -17.16
CA ILE A 243 -0.43 -34.68 -17.20
C ILE A 243 -0.01 -34.09 -18.55
N GLU A 244 -0.54 -34.57 -19.69
CA GLU A 244 -0.23 -34.04 -21.01
C GLU A 244 -0.58 -32.56 -21.16
N LYS A 245 -1.75 -32.14 -20.65
CA LYS A 245 -2.22 -30.75 -20.73
C LYS A 245 -1.35 -29.76 -19.96
N HIS A 246 -0.81 -30.17 -18.81
CA HIS A 246 -0.07 -29.28 -17.92
C HIS A 246 1.43 -29.53 -18.00
N LYS A 247 2.20 -28.67 -18.70
CA LYS A 247 3.66 -28.83 -18.86
C LYS A 247 4.43 -28.94 -17.53
N VAL A 248 4.02 -28.17 -16.52
CA VAL A 248 4.68 -28.12 -15.21
C VAL A 248 3.75 -28.74 -14.16
N VAL A 249 4.21 -29.81 -13.52
CA VAL A 249 3.48 -30.52 -12.46
C VAL A 249 4.30 -30.46 -11.17
N TYR A 250 3.62 -30.16 -10.07
CA TYR A 250 4.22 -30.06 -8.75
C TYR A 250 3.69 -31.20 -7.88
N ILE A 251 4.59 -31.94 -7.24
CA ILE A 251 4.29 -33.07 -6.36
C ILE A 251 4.68 -32.68 -4.94
N ALA A 252 3.73 -32.75 -4.02
CA ALA A 252 4.03 -32.66 -2.59
C ALA A 252 4.64 -34.00 -2.15
N ASN A 253 5.82 -33.99 -1.53
CA ASN A 253 6.30 -35.19 -0.85
C ASN A 253 5.60 -35.26 0.51
N GLU A 254 4.91 -36.37 0.78
CA GLU A 254 4.50 -36.75 2.14
C GLU A 254 5.64 -37.47 2.88
#